data_AF-A0A5C6F3B9-F1
#
_entry.id   AF-A0A5C6F3B9-F1
#
_cell.length_a   1.000
_cell.length_b   1.000
_cell.length_c   1.000
_cell.angle_alpha   90.00
_cell.angle_beta   90.00
_cell.angle_gamma   90.00
#
_symmetry.space_group_name_H-M   'P 1'
#
loop_
_entity.id
_entity.type
_entity.pdbx_description
1 polymer ?
#
loop_
_entity_poly.entity_id
_entity_poly.type
_entity_poly.pdbx_seq_one_letter_code
_entity_poly.pdbx_strand_id
1 'polypeptide(L)'
;MEAPCVVPLVKIEDLLAKCGLDSGSASQFIEHCTFGKESVDLYDCPLVKIGKDNVCLSIFSACAHDAVRLVLSQCGRFGHQFDEKGACLEVKVREVFEKNGIQAVELKRRIDGHDLQIDCLFVWENILFIVECKNYALPSETVQSKHTFWINQKEAAAQLVRQVAILEQNPQLVREELHRDVQWERVVPVVLNGMPFSLPGLHWGVYFYDLVSLWKFFASGQIRCVNEARPSVADVPHKGEDTRLWAGESPSEKDFFASVENNKFYELTAGEFVPSPLPFRVSERLMVLTSIVGRSEMVLDEMVRSMLGDDR
;
A
#
# COMPACT_ATOMS: atom_id res chain seq x y z
N MET A 1 23.55 -5.09 -26.91
CA MET A 1 24.41 -4.48 -25.87
C MET A 1 24.95 -5.59 -25.00
N GLU A 2 26.26 -5.73 -24.90
CA GLU A 2 26.90 -6.66 -23.97
C GLU A 2 27.09 -5.95 -22.61
N ALA A 3 26.79 -6.65 -21.51
CA ALA A 3 27.02 -6.14 -20.16
C ALA A 3 28.53 -6.18 -19.82
N PRO A 4 29.04 -5.26 -18.99
CA PRO A 4 28.32 -4.24 -18.24
C PRO A 4 27.93 -3.01 -19.09
N CYS A 5 26.68 -2.55 -18.92
CA CYS A 5 26.14 -1.38 -19.62
C CYS A 5 26.64 -0.10 -18.96
N VAL A 6 27.91 0.25 -19.23
CA VAL A 6 28.48 1.54 -18.85
C VAL A 6 27.92 2.60 -19.81
N VAL A 7 27.25 3.60 -19.25
CA VAL A 7 26.59 4.67 -19.99
C VAL A 7 27.17 6.03 -19.55
N PRO A 8 27.53 6.91 -20.50
CA PRO A 8 27.89 8.29 -20.19
C PRO A 8 26.73 9.02 -19.54
N LEU A 9 26.99 9.80 -18.49
CA LEU A 9 25.98 10.58 -17.75
C LEU A 9 25.13 11.46 -18.68
N VAL A 10 25.78 12.14 -19.62
CA VAL A 10 25.12 13.00 -20.62
C VAL A 10 24.03 12.28 -21.41
N LYS A 11 24.21 10.98 -21.71
CA LYS A 11 23.19 10.21 -22.44
C LYS A 11 21.94 9.96 -21.59
N ILE A 12 22.10 9.85 -20.27
CA ILE A 12 20.97 9.67 -19.36
C ILE A 12 20.24 11.01 -19.18
N GLU A 13 20.99 12.11 -19.03
CA GLU A 13 20.43 13.46 -18.98
C GLU A 13 19.63 13.79 -20.24
N ASP A 14 20.18 13.51 -21.43
CA ASP A 14 19.49 13.69 -22.71
C ASP A 14 18.20 12.87 -22.80
N LEU A 15 18.18 11.66 -22.24
CA LEU A 15 17.01 10.80 -22.23
C LEU A 15 15.93 11.34 -21.30
N LEU A 16 16.31 11.77 -20.10
CA LEU A 16 15.39 12.39 -19.13
C LEU A 16 14.82 13.70 -19.67
N ALA A 17 15.63 14.50 -20.36
CA ALA A 17 15.20 15.73 -21.02
C ALA A 17 14.17 15.46 -22.13
N LYS A 18 14.37 14.41 -22.94
CA LYS A 18 13.37 13.96 -23.93
C LYS A 18 12.05 13.51 -23.29
N CYS A 19 12.11 13.01 -22.06
CA CYS A 19 10.93 12.66 -21.27
C CYS A 19 10.30 13.86 -20.54
N GLY A 20 10.82 15.08 -20.72
CA GLY A 20 10.23 16.31 -20.21
C GLY A 20 10.82 16.83 -18.89
N LEU A 21 11.91 16.25 -18.38
CA LEU A 21 12.61 16.79 -17.20
C LEU A 21 13.53 17.94 -17.63
N ASP A 22 13.53 19.03 -16.87
CA ASP A 22 14.58 20.05 -17.02
C ASP A 22 15.94 19.53 -16.53
N SER A 23 17.02 20.20 -16.93
CA SER A 23 18.39 19.77 -16.62
C SER A 23 18.68 19.68 -15.10
N GLY A 24 18.07 20.54 -14.28
CA GLY A 24 18.21 20.50 -12.83
C GLY A 24 17.54 19.27 -12.25
N SER A 25 16.28 19.03 -12.63
CA SER A 25 15.51 17.86 -12.22
C SER A 25 16.14 16.55 -12.69
N ALA A 26 16.67 16.51 -13.92
CA ALA A 26 17.36 15.35 -14.46
C ALA A 26 18.64 15.02 -13.66
N SER A 27 19.42 16.04 -13.30
CA SER A 27 20.63 15.88 -12.49
C SER A 27 20.29 15.34 -11.09
N GLN A 28 19.27 15.89 -10.44
CA GLN A 28 18.80 15.43 -9.13
C GLN A 28 18.29 13.98 -9.19
N PHE A 29 17.52 13.64 -10.23
CA PHE A 29 17.06 12.28 -10.45
C PHE A 29 18.22 11.29 -10.56
N ILE A 30 19.23 11.61 -11.38
CA ILE A 30 20.42 10.77 -11.54
C ILE A 30 21.14 10.60 -10.21
N GLU A 31 21.30 11.67 -9.43
CA GLU A 31 21.91 11.61 -8.10
C GLU A 31 21.14 10.70 -7.14
N HIS A 32 19.81 10.80 -7.09
CA HIS A 32 18.97 9.97 -6.22
C HIS A 32 18.97 8.49 -6.61
N CYS A 33 19.03 8.20 -7.91
CA CYS A 33 19.17 6.85 -8.46
C CYS A 33 20.61 6.32 -8.42
N THR A 34 21.59 7.13 -7.99
CA THR A 34 22.99 6.70 -7.87
C THR A 34 23.28 6.11 -6.50
N PHE A 35 23.83 4.89 -6.50
CA PHE A 35 24.27 4.19 -5.31
C PHE A 35 25.43 4.93 -4.64
N GLY A 36 25.25 5.26 -3.36
CA GLY A 36 26.20 6.01 -2.55
C GLY A 36 26.14 5.61 -1.08
N LYS A 37 26.76 6.42 -0.21
CA LYS A 37 26.87 6.12 1.23
C LYS A 37 25.53 6.03 1.96
N GLU A 38 24.54 6.79 1.49
CA GLU A 38 23.20 6.86 2.06
C GLU A 38 22.21 5.90 1.34
N SER A 39 22.70 5.10 0.39
CA SER A 39 21.86 4.13 -0.32
C SER A 39 21.71 2.86 0.51
N VAL A 40 20.47 2.40 0.67
CA VAL A 40 20.17 1.14 1.37
C VAL A 40 20.61 -0.06 0.53
N ASP A 41 20.27 -0.06 -0.76
CA ASP A 41 20.61 -1.10 -1.70
C ASP A 41 20.69 -0.57 -3.15
N LEU A 42 21.03 -1.48 -4.07
CA LEU A 42 21.05 -1.21 -5.50
C LEU A 42 19.66 -1.30 -6.14
N TYR A 43 18.61 -1.68 -5.40
CA TYR A 43 17.25 -1.72 -5.92
C TYR A 43 16.76 -0.28 -6.09
N ASP A 44 16.81 0.56 -5.07
CA ASP A 44 16.34 1.95 -5.23
C ASP A 44 17.35 2.87 -5.93
N CYS A 45 18.62 2.47 -5.94
CA CYS A 45 19.73 3.22 -6.53
C CYS A 45 20.47 2.36 -7.57
N PRO A 46 19.88 2.12 -8.75
CA PRO A 46 20.43 1.17 -9.71
C PRO A 46 21.67 1.68 -10.46
N LEU A 47 22.04 2.96 -10.32
CA LEU A 47 23.22 3.52 -11.00
C LEU A 47 24.46 3.44 -10.10
N VAL A 48 25.56 2.89 -10.60
CA VAL A 48 26.85 2.88 -9.90
C VAL A 48 27.80 3.82 -10.64
N LYS A 49 28.32 4.85 -9.97
CA LYS A 49 29.30 5.77 -10.60
C LYS A 49 30.59 5.04 -10.97
N ILE A 50 31.02 5.24 -12.21
CA ILE A 50 32.29 4.74 -12.76
C ILE A 50 33.13 5.94 -13.22
N GLY A 51 34.04 6.39 -12.35
CA GLY A 51 34.79 7.61 -12.61
C GLY A 51 33.91 8.87 -12.52
N LYS A 52 34.24 9.91 -13.29
CA LYS A 52 33.53 11.21 -13.24
C LYS A 52 32.30 11.26 -14.13
N ASP A 53 32.41 10.73 -15.35
CA ASP A 53 31.44 11.02 -16.42
C ASP A 53 30.59 9.82 -16.82
N ASN A 54 30.77 8.66 -16.16
CA ASN A 54 30.06 7.43 -16.50
C ASN A 54 29.36 6.81 -15.29
N VAL A 55 28.28 6.10 -15.58
CA VAL A 55 27.60 5.24 -14.63
C VAL A 55 27.41 3.86 -15.23
N CYS A 56 27.43 2.84 -14.38
CA CYS A 56 27.01 1.49 -14.73
C CYS A 56 25.58 1.30 -14.22
N LEU A 57 24.67 0.94 -15.12
CA LEU A 57 23.33 0.52 -14.72
C LEU A 57 23.39 -0.92 -14.20
N SER A 58 22.98 -1.14 -12.96
CA SER A 58 22.67 -2.48 -12.43
C SER A 58 21.44 -3.00 -13.15
N ILE A 59 21.64 -3.76 -14.22
CA ILE A 59 20.56 -4.27 -15.09
C ILE A 59 19.56 -5.13 -14.30
N PHE A 60 20.04 -5.86 -13.29
CA PHE A 60 19.18 -6.68 -12.42
C PHE A 60 18.20 -5.87 -11.61
N SER A 61 18.68 -4.80 -10.98
CA SER A 61 17.81 -3.84 -10.32
C SER A 61 16.89 -3.20 -11.37
N ALA A 62 17.46 -2.68 -12.46
CA ALA A 62 16.77 -1.98 -13.54
C ALA A 62 15.53 -2.70 -14.08
N CYS A 63 15.64 -4.01 -14.30
CA CYS A 63 14.59 -4.82 -14.91
C CYS A 63 13.57 -5.38 -13.91
N ALA A 64 13.88 -5.39 -12.60
CA ALA A 64 12.98 -5.85 -11.55
C ALA A 64 12.17 -4.72 -10.90
N HIS A 65 12.34 -3.48 -11.37
CA HIS A 65 11.68 -2.34 -10.76
C HIS A 65 10.19 -2.29 -11.05
N ASP A 66 9.45 -2.11 -9.97
CA ASP A 66 8.13 -1.50 -9.98
C ASP A 66 8.31 0.00 -9.69
N ALA A 67 7.86 0.85 -10.62
CA ALA A 67 7.99 2.30 -10.51
C ALA A 67 7.32 2.87 -9.25
N VAL A 68 6.22 2.27 -8.80
CA VAL A 68 5.53 2.66 -7.57
C VAL A 68 6.38 2.30 -6.35
N ARG A 69 6.97 1.10 -6.30
CA ARG A 69 7.86 0.69 -5.20
C ARG A 69 9.11 1.57 -5.12
N LEU A 70 9.71 1.91 -6.25
CA LEU A 70 10.85 2.83 -6.31
C LEU A 70 10.50 4.21 -5.75
N VAL A 71 9.37 4.78 -6.19
CA VAL A 71 8.91 6.09 -5.69
C VAL A 71 8.64 6.02 -4.19
N LEU A 72 7.94 4.99 -3.71
CA LEU A 72 7.63 4.82 -2.29
C LEU A 72 8.89 4.64 -1.44
N SER A 73 9.87 3.87 -1.91
CA SER A 73 11.12 3.66 -1.20
C SER A 73 11.97 4.93 -1.13
N GLN A 74 12.09 5.67 -2.24
CA GLN A 74 12.75 6.97 -2.28
C GLN A 74 12.05 7.97 -1.34
N CYS A 75 10.71 8.03 -1.35
CA CYS A 75 9.96 8.84 -0.39
C CYS A 75 10.25 8.46 1.08
N GLY A 76 10.42 7.17 1.37
CA GLY A 76 10.84 6.70 2.70
C GLY A 76 12.27 7.12 3.05
N ARG A 77 13.20 7.04 2.09
CA ARG A 77 14.64 7.37 2.26
C ARG A 77 14.87 8.85 2.57
N PHE A 78 14.16 9.76 1.90
CA PHE A 78 14.34 11.20 2.12
C PHE A 78 13.87 11.67 3.49
N GLY A 79 13.37 10.78 4.34
CA GLY A 79 12.94 11.11 5.69
C GLY A 79 11.90 12.23 5.68
N HIS A 80 11.20 12.41 4.54
CA HIS A 80 10.02 13.26 4.48
C HIS A 80 8.99 12.59 5.37
N GLN A 81 9.07 12.92 6.66
CA GLN A 81 7.91 13.07 7.48
C GLN A 81 7.11 14.14 6.76
N PHE A 82 6.16 13.69 5.95
CA PHE A 82 5.10 14.58 5.51
C PHE A 82 4.35 14.87 6.81
N ASP A 83 4.81 15.85 7.58
CA ASP A 83 4.33 16.15 8.94
C ASP A 83 2.82 16.46 8.94
N GLU A 84 2.28 16.83 7.78
CA GLU A 84 0.86 17.06 7.52
C GLU A 84 0.05 15.78 7.18
N LYS A 85 0.68 14.60 6.99
CA LYS A 85 -0.01 13.37 6.57
C LYS A 85 -0.94 12.77 7.61
N GLY A 86 -0.63 12.91 8.91
CA GLY A 86 -1.48 12.38 9.99
C GLY A 86 -2.86 13.02 9.93
N ALA A 87 -2.92 14.34 10.16
CA ALA A 87 -4.16 15.11 10.07
C ALA A 87 -4.83 15.01 8.69
N CYS A 88 -4.06 14.97 7.59
CA CYS A 88 -4.64 14.80 6.25
C CYS A 88 -5.27 13.41 6.06
N LEU A 89 -4.69 12.35 6.62
CA LEU A 89 -5.26 11.00 6.60
C LEU A 89 -6.58 10.97 7.36
N GLU A 90 -6.62 11.53 8.56
CA GLU A 90 -7.82 11.61 9.41
C GLU A 90 -8.97 12.32 8.67
N VAL A 91 -8.69 13.48 8.07
CA VAL A 91 -9.66 14.24 7.25
C VAL A 91 -10.13 13.41 6.06
N LYS A 92 -9.21 12.78 5.32
CA LYS A 92 -9.56 11.95 4.15
C LYS A 92 -10.44 10.76 4.52
N VAL A 93 -10.18 10.11 5.65
CA VAL A 93 -10.98 8.99 6.13
C VAL A 93 -12.40 9.46 6.45
N ARG A 94 -12.56 10.57 7.18
CA ARG A 94 -13.89 11.14 7.47
C ARG A 94 -14.62 11.53 6.19
N GLU A 95 -13.94 12.20 5.25
CA GLU A 95 -14.52 12.58 3.95
C GLU A 95 -15.04 11.38 3.14
N VAL A 96 -14.38 10.22 3.21
CA VAL A 96 -14.84 9.02 2.50
C VAL A 96 -16.21 8.59 3.04
N PHE A 97 -16.41 8.59 4.35
CA PHE A 97 -17.70 8.25 4.96
C PHE A 97 -18.75 9.32 4.67
N GLU A 98 -18.41 10.61 4.81
CA GLU A 98 -19.33 11.72 4.57
C GLU A 98 -19.84 11.75 3.11
N LYS A 99 -18.95 11.51 2.13
CA LYS A 99 -19.32 11.40 0.71
C LYS A 99 -20.30 10.26 0.42
N ASN A 100 -20.36 9.27 1.30
CA ASN A 100 -21.28 8.13 1.23
C ASN A 100 -22.48 8.27 2.19
N GLY A 101 -22.75 9.49 2.68
CA GLY A 101 -23.92 9.78 3.51
C GLY A 101 -23.79 9.32 4.97
N ILE A 102 -22.58 8.97 5.42
CA ILE A 102 -22.30 8.52 6.79
C ILE A 102 -21.61 9.67 7.52
N GLN A 103 -22.27 10.22 8.54
CA GLN A 103 -21.70 11.28 9.36
C GLN A 103 -20.52 10.72 10.18
N ALA A 104 -19.32 11.17 9.86
CA ALA A 104 -18.09 10.80 10.56
C ALA A 104 -17.44 12.03 11.18
N VAL A 105 -17.15 11.96 12.47
CA VAL A 105 -16.65 13.10 13.25
C VAL A 105 -15.33 12.79 13.92
N GLU A 106 -14.59 13.83 14.25
CA GLU A 106 -13.50 13.76 15.21
C GLU A 106 -14.07 13.86 16.62
N LEU A 107 -13.51 13.14 17.59
CA LEU A 107 -13.83 13.36 19.00
C LEU A 107 -12.56 13.77 19.75
N LYS A 108 -12.57 15.01 20.26
CA LYS A 108 -11.51 15.56 21.13
C LYS A 108 -12.13 16.11 22.41
N ARG A 109 -11.82 15.46 23.55
CA ARG A 109 -12.32 15.84 24.87
C ARG A 109 -11.25 15.61 25.93
N ARG A 110 -11.33 16.38 27.02
CA ARG A 110 -10.53 16.12 28.22
C ARG A 110 -11.43 15.55 29.30
N ILE A 111 -11.12 14.36 29.79
CA ILE A 111 -11.92 13.61 30.77
C ILE A 111 -10.99 13.23 31.93
N ASP A 112 -11.33 13.64 33.14
CA ASP A 112 -10.56 13.33 34.36
C ASP A 112 -9.05 13.62 34.26
N GLY A 113 -8.70 14.67 33.52
CA GLY A 113 -7.32 15.09 33.30
C GLY A 113 -6.60 14.39 32.13
N HIS A 114 -7.22 13.41 31.50
CA HIS A 114 -6.73 12.70 30.31
C HIS A 114 -7.33 13.26 29.03
N ASP A 115 -6.51 13.36 27.98
CA ASP A 115 -6.98 13.75 26.65
C ASP A 115 -7.51 12.50 25.91
N LEU A 116 -8.79 12.51 25.59
CA LEU A 116 -9.44 11.59 24.69
C LEU A 116 -9.45 12.20 23.30
N GLN A 117 -8.69 11.61 22.39
CA GLN A 117 -8.68 11.94 20.98
C GLN A 117 -9.03 10.69 20.20
N ILE A 118 -10.01 10.77 19.31
CA ILE A 118 -10.40 9.73 18.35
C ILE A 118 -10.50 10.40 16.99
N ASP A 119 -9.77 9.86 16.03
CA ASP A 119 -9.59 10.48 14.71
C ASP A 119 -10.86 10.42 13.86
N CYS A 120 -11.58 9.30 13.90
CA CYS A 120 -12.82 9.14 13.18
C CYS A 120 -13.81 8.26 13.97
N LEU A 121 -14.99 8.80 14.21
CA LEU A 121 -16.08 8.20 14.97
C LEU A 121 -17.36 8.30 14.14
N PHE A 122 -18.06 7.18 13.96
CA PHE A 122 -19.35 7.19 13.28
C PHE A 122 -20.23 6.02 13.71
N VAL A 123 -21.55 6.24 13.65
CA VAL A 123 -22.55 5.18 13.82
C VAL A 123 -23.19 4.91 12.46
N TRP A 124 -23.09 3.67 11.99
CA TRP A 124 -23.76 3.21 10.79
C TRP A 124 -24.78 2.15 11.17
N GLU A 125 -26.07 2.48 10.99
CA GLU A 125 -27.20 1.71 11.51
C GLU A 125 -27.05 1.44 13.02
N ASN A 126 -26.74 0.21 13.43
CA ASN A 126 -26.59 -0.23 14.82
C ASN A 126 -25.13 -0.52 15.21
N ILE A 127 -24.14 -0.13 14.41
CA ILE A 127 -22.72 -0.36 14.67
C ILE A 127 -22.00 0.97 14.89
N LEU A 128 -21.33 1.11 16.04
CA LEU A 128 -20.41 2.20 16.33
C LEU A 128 -19.00 1.80 15.89
N PHE A 129 -18.45 2.54 14.94
CA PHE A 129 -17.06 2.41 14.53
C PHE A 129 -16.20 3.48 15.21
N ILE A 130 -15.08 3.05 15.78
CA ILE A 130 -14.10 3.92 16.44
C ILE A 130 -12.78 3.68 15.73
N VAL A 131 -12.29 4.68 15.01
CA VAL A 131 -11.17 4.53 14.09
C VAL A 131 -10.00 5.40 14.54
N GLU A 132 -8.86 4.77 14.77
CA GLU A 132 -7.56 5.42 14.98
C GLU A 132 -6.75 5.32 13.68
N CYS A 133 -6.34 6.45 13.12
CA CYS A 133 -5.63 6.52 11.85
C CYS A 133 -4.12 6.50 12.08
N LYS A 134 -3.41 5.56 11.45
CA LYS A 134 -1.95 5.47 11.54
C LYS A 134 -1.31 5.51 10.17
N ASN A 135 -0.41 6.47 9.97
CA ASN A 135 0.33 6.62 8.71
C ASN A 135 1.76 6.05 8.82
N TYR A 136 1.89 4.81 9.28
CA TYR A 136 3.18 4.13 9.34
C TYR A 136 3.62 3.68 7.95
N ALA A 137 4.93 3.79 7.68
CA ALA A 137 5.52 3.15 6.52
C ALA A 137 5.50 1.62 6.68
N LEU A 138 5.38 0.89 5.57
CA LEU A 138 5.56 -0.56 5.58
C LEU A 138 7.01 -0.89 6.01
N PRO A 139 7.22 -1.98 6.78
CA PRO A 139 8.55 -2.34 7.22
C PRO A 139 9.44 -2.74 6.05
N SER A 140 10.73 -2.39 6.13
CA SER A 140 11.74 -2.92 5.22
C SER A 140 12.08 -4.38 5.56
N GLU A 141 12.95 -5.00 4.77
CA GLU A 141 13.32 -6.40 5.01
C GLU A 141 14.15 -6.64 6.29
N THR A 142 14.63 -5.56 6.92
CA THR A 142 15.44 -5.64 8.15
C THR A 142 14.61 -6.09 9.35
N VAL A 143 15.23 -6.88 10.24
CA VAL A 143 14.58 -7.39 11.47
C VAL A 143 14.15 -6.24 12.37
N GLN A 144 14.97 -5.19 12.47
CA GLN A 144 14.68 -4.00 13.27
C GLN A 144 13.45 -3.26 12.75
N SER A 145 13.34 -3.04 11.44
CA SER A 145 12.18 -2.35 10.85
C SER A 145 10.89 -3.16 11.07
N LYS A 146 10.95 -4.48 10.87
CA LYS A 146 9.82 -5.39 11.15
C LYS A 146 9.42 -5.36 12.62
N HIS A 147 10.37 -5.40 13.54
CA HIS A 147 10.11 -5.32 14.97
C HIS A 147 9.44 -4.00 15.35
N THR A 148 10.02 -2.87 14.94
CA THR A 148 9.48 -1.53 15.23
C THR A 148 8.07 -1.36 14.67
N PHE A 149 7.82 -1.80 13.44
CA PHE A 149 6.48 -1.77 12.84
C PHE A 149 5.46 -2.51 13.71
N TRP A 150 5.79 -3.73 14.16
CA TRP A 150 4.89 -4.51 15.00
C TRP A 150 4.65 -3.90 16.39
N ILE A 151 5.68 -3.29 16.99
CA ILE A 151 5.51 -2.55 18.25
C ILE A 151 4.54 -1.38 18.05
N ASN A 152 4.72 -0.59 16.98
CA ASN A 152 3.85 0.54 16.67
C ASN A 152 2.38 0.09 16.47
N GLN A 153 2.13 -1.01 15.76
CA GLN A 153 0.77 -1.55 15.60
C GLN A 153 0.15 -1.93 16.95
N LYS A 154 0.94 -2.56 17.83
CA LYS A 154 0.48 -2.98 19.16
C LYS A 154 0.19 -1.80 20.08
N GLU A 155 1.01 -0.76 20.01
CA GLU A 155 0.80 0.48 20.78
C GLU A 155 -0.45 1.22 20.31
N ALA A 156 -0.67 1.30 18.99
CA ALA A 156 -1.89 1.86 18.41
C ALA A 156 -3.15 1.10 18.88
N ALA A 157 -3.11 -0.24 18.84
CA ALA A 157 -4.21 -1.07 19.34
C ALA A 157 -4.46 -0.84 20.84
N ALA A 158 -3.40 -0.82 21.65
CA ALA A 158 -3.51 -0.59 23.09
C ALA A 158 -4.07 0.81 23.42
N GLN A 159 -3.72 1.83 22.63
CA GLN A 159 -4.30 3.17 22.73
C GLN A 159 -5.80 3.13 22.44
N LEU A 160 -6.20 2.54 21.31
CA LEU A 160 -7.59 2.48 20.88
C LEU A 160 -8.47 1.68 21.86
N VAL A 161 -7.97 0.56 22.41
CA VAL A 161 -8.69 -0.19 23.45
C VAL A 161 -8.97 0.67 24.68
N ARG A 162 -8.02 1.53 25.10
CA ARG A 162 -8.26 2.46 26.22
C ARG A 162 -9.31 3.51 25.89
N GLN A 163 -9.27 4.08 24.68
CA GLN A 163 -10.27 5.06 24.23
C GLN A 163 -11.67 4.44 24.17
N VAL A 164 -11.79 3.20 23.68
CA VAL A 164 -13.05 2.44 23.63
C VAL A 164 -13.62 2.25 25.03
N ALA A 165 -12.80 1.83 26.00
CA ALA A 165 -13.24 1.63 27.38
C ALA A 165 -13.78 2.94 28.02
N ILE A 166 -13.19 4.09 27.68
CA ILE A 166 -13.67 5.40 28.13
C ILE A 166 -15.03 5.71 27.50
N LEU A 167 -15.21 5.47 26.19
CA LEU A 167 -16.48 5.72 25.50
C LEU A 167 -17.60 4.78 25.96
N GLU A 168 -17.31 3.51 26.26
CA GLU A 168 -18.30 2.57 26.79
C GLU A 168 -18.85 3.03 28.14
N GLN A 169 -18.01 3.69 28.96
CA GLN A 169 -18.43 4.30 30.23
C GLN A 169 -19.13 5.65 30.04
N ASN A 170 -18.98 6.27 28.87
CA ASN A 170 -19.47 7.62 28.57
C ASN A 170 -20.19 7.70 27.19
N PRO A 171 -21.23 6.88 26.94
CA PRO A 171 -21.89 6.83 25.63
C PRO A 171 -22.56 8.14 25.21
N GLN A 172 -22.87 9.03 26.16
CA GLN A 172 -23.38 10.38 25.89
C GLN A 172 -22.42 11.21 25.03
N LEU A 173 -21.10 10.99 25.13
CA LEU A 173 -20.11 11.73 24.35
C LEU A 173 -20.27 11.49 22.84
N VAL A 174 -20.62 10.26 22.45
CA VAL A 174 -20.88 9.90 21.05
C VAL A 174 -22.11 10.65 20.53
N ARG A 175 -23.19 10.71 21.32
CA ARG A 175 -24.43 11.42 20.96
C ARG A 175 -24.23 12.93 20.86
N GLU A 176 -23.45 13.48 21.78
CA GLU A 176 -23.09 14.90 21.81
C GLU A 176 -22.27 15.28 20.57
N GLU A 177 -21.23 14.49 20.23
CA GLU A 177 -20.35 14.79 19.09
C GLU A 177 -21.04 14.59 17.74
N LEU A 178 -21.91 13.57 17.62
CA LEU A 178 -22.70 13.35 16.41
C LEU A 178 -23.92 14.27 16.30
N HIS A 179 -24.27 15.01 17.36
CA HIS A 179 -25.47 15.85 17.44
C HIS A 179 -26.76 15.11 17.07
N ARG A 180 -26.84 13.81 17.41
CA ARG A 180 -27.97 12.93 17.08
C ARG A 180 -28.17 11.91 18.19
N ASP A 181 -29.43 11.58 18.45
CA ASP A 181 -29.75 10.43 19.29
C ASP A 181 -29.53 9.14 18.50
N VAL A 182 -28.38 8.52 18.74
CA VAL A 182 -27.96 7.27 18.12
C VAL A 182 -27.91 6.16 19.16
N GLN A 183 -28.21 4.95 18.71
CA GLN A 183 -28.10 3.72 19.46
C GLN A 183 -27.26 2.75 18.66
N TRP A 184 -26.46 1.94 19.34
CA TRP A 184 -25.64 0.91 18.73
C TRP A 184 -25.66 -0.34 19.59
N GLU A 185 -25.57 -1.50 18.94
CA GLU A 185 -25.52 -2.81 19.57
C GLU A 185 -24.11 -3.38 19.59
N ARG A 186 -23.24 -2.86 18.70
CA ARG A 186 -21.86 -3.32 18.54
C ARG A 186 -20.90 -2.15 18.46
N VAL A 187 -19.75 -2.31 19.11
CA VAL A 187 -18.59 -1.42 18.96
C VAL A 187 -17.52 -2.13 18.15
N VAL A 188 -16.99 -1.46 17.13
CA VAL A 188 -15.95 -1.97 16.23
C VAL A 188 -14.75 -1.01 16.27
N PRO A 189 -13.74 -1.32 17.10
CA PRO A 189 -12.50 -0.57 17.12
C PRO A 189 -11.61 -0.95 15.93
N VAL A 190 -11.16 0.04 15.15
CA VAL A 190 -10.34 -0.16 13.96
C VAL A 190 -9.08 0.70 14.01
N VAL A 191 -7.91 0.06 13.87
CA VAL A 191 -6.69 0.77 13.48
C VAL A 191 -6.65 0.81 11.95
N LEU A 192 -6.77 2.00 11.38
CA LEU A 192 -6.75 2.21 9.94
C LEU A 192 -5.38 2.70 9.49
N ASN A 193 -4.69 1.88 8.70
CA ASN A 193 -3.38 2.20 8.17
C ASN A 193 -3.48 3.00 6.87
N GLY A 194 -2.72 4.09 6.77
CA GLY A 194 -2.61 4.87 5.53
C GLY A 194 -1.92 4.09 4.40
N MET A 195 -1.05 3.16 4.75
CA MET A 195 -0.38 2.21 3.84
C MET A 195 -1.16 0.88 3.78
N PRO A 196 -1.01 0.07 2.71
CA PRO A 196 -1.80 -1.15 2.50
C PRO A 196 -1.37 -2.27 3.46
N PHE A 197 -1.82 -2.17 4.70
CA PHE A 197 -1.62 -3.15 5.77
C PHE A 197 -2.93 -3.36 6.54
N SER A 198 -3.40 -4.60 6.53
CA SER A 198 -4.56 -5.07 7.28
C SER A 198 -4.28 -6.48 7.83
N LEU A 199 -5.04 -6.91 8.82
CA LEU A 199 -4.95 -8.25 9.39
C LEU A 199 -6.33 -8.88 9.47
N PRO A 200 -6.45 -10.19 9.19
CA PRO A 200 -7.71 -10.90 9.34
C PRO A 200 -8.07 -11.09 10.82
N GLY A 201 -9.28 -10.71 11.18
CA GLY A 201 -9.86 -10.90 12.50
C GLY A 201 -9.37 -9.89 13.53
N LEU A 202 -9.69 -10.20 14.79
CA LEU A 202 -9.40 -9.34 15.92
C LEU A 202 -7.98 -9.59 16.45
N HIS A 203 -7.17 -8.54 16.50
CA HIS A 203 -5.82 -8.57 17.04
C HIS A 203 -5.67 -7.51 18.13
N TRP A 204 -5.25 -7.92 19.33
CA TRP A 204 -5.09 -7.03 20.50
C TRP A 204 -6.34 -6.21 20.83
N GLY A 205 -7.53 -6.76 20.59
CA GLY A 205 -8.80 -6.10 20.87
C GLY A 205 -9.26 -5.11 19.80
N VAL A 206 -8.57 -5.02 18.65
CA VAL A 206 -8.94 -4.14 17.54
C VAL A 206 -8.87 -4.87 16.20
N TYR A 207 -9.53 -4.34 15.17
CA TYR A 207 -9.36 -4.76 13.79
C TYR A 207 -8.30 -3.89 13.11
N PHE A 208 -7.60 -4.46 12.12
CA PHE A 208 -6.63 -3.73 11.31
C PHE A 208 -7.12 -3.63 9.88
N TYR A 209 -7.30 -2.40 9.40
CA TYR A 209 -7.77 -2.11 8.06
C TYR A 209 -6.85 -1.10 7.38
N ASP A 210 -7.03 -0.85 6.08
CA ASP A 210 -6.19 0.08 5.34
C ASP A 210 -7.00 1.02 4.43
N LEU A 211 -6.40 2.18 4.15
CA LEU A 211 -7.01 3.24 3.36
C LEU A 211 -7.36 2.80 1.93
N VAL A 212 -6.50 1.98 1.31
CA VAL A 212 -6.73 1.51 -0.07
C VAL A 212 -7.98 0.63 -0.14
N SER A 213 -8.13 -0.25 0.84
CA SER A 213 -9.29 -1.13 0.96
C SER A 213 -10.56 -0.34 1.30
N LEU A 214 -10.47 0.67 2.18
CA LEU A 214 -11.56 1.60 2.45
C LEU A 214 -12.03 2.33 1.18
N TRP A 215 -11.10 2.88 0.39
CA TRP A 215 -11.44 3.57 -0.84
C TRP A 215 -12.10 2.64 -1.86
N LYS A 216 -11.54 1.44 -2.05
CA LYS A 216 -12.10 0.47 -3.00
C LYS A 216 -13.47 -0.05 -2.57
N PHE A 217 -13.69 -0.21 -1.26
CA PHE A 217 -14.99 -0.60 -0.71
C PHE A 217 -16.10 0.34 -1.18
N PHE A 218 -15.90 1.66 -1.06
CA PHE A 218 -16.91 2.65 -1.45
C PHE A 218 -16.91 3.01 -2.95
N ALA A 219 -15.78 2.90 -3.66
CA ALA A 219 -15.67 3.38 -5.04
C ALA A 219 -16.28 2.44 -6.08
N SER A 220 -16.01 1.13 -5.98
CA SER A 220 -16.45 0.14 -6.99
C SER A 220 -17.20 -1.03 -6.39
N GLY A 221 -17.01 -1.32 -5.10
CA GLY A 221 -17.53 -2.52 -4.46
C GLY A 221 -17.07 -3.83 -5.13
N GLN A 222 -16.00 -3.76 -5.93
CA GLN A 222 -15.49 -4.87 -6.74
C GLN A 222 -13.97 -4.87 -6.76
N ILE A 223 -13.39 -6.04 -6.55
CA ILE A 223 -11.97 -6.33 -6.82
C ILE A 223 -11.86 -6.92 -8.20
N ARG A 224 -11.25 -6.17 -9.13
CA ARG A 224 -10.88 -6.67 -10.45
C ARG A 224 -9.44 -7.11 -10.46
N CYS A 225 -9.17 -8.31 -10.96
CA CYS A 225 -7.82 -8.71 -11.31
C CYS A 225 -7.49 -8.13 -12.69
N VAL A 226 -6.57 -7.16 -12.72
CA VAL A 226 -6.05 -6.60 -13.97
C VAL A 226 -4.64 -7.14 -14.14
N ASN A 227 -4.43 -7.98 -15.16
CA ASN A 227 -3.07 -8.32 -15.61
C ASN A 227 -2.65 -7.28 -16.65
N GLU A 228 -1.45 -6.71 -16.49
CA GLU A 228 -0.80 -5.98 -17.57
C GLU A 228 -0.43 -6.97 -18.67
N ALA A 229 -1.32 -7.15 -19.65
CA ALA A 229 -0.97 -7.86 -20.87
C ALA A 229 0.15 -7.06 -21.57
N ARG A 230 1.28 -7.71 -21.86
CA ARG A 230 2.25 -7.14 -22.80
C ARG A 230 1.58 -7.03 -24.17
N PRO A 231 1.81 -5.94 -24.94
CA PRO A 231 1.06 -5.58 -26.15
C PRO A 231 1.18 -6.57 -27.33
N SER A 232 1.80 -7.74 -27.17
CA SER A 232 2.02 -8.73 -28.23
C SER A 232 1.26 -10.04 -28.06
N VAL A 233 0.58 -10.27 -26.94
CA VAL A 233 -0.30 -11.44 -26.76
C VAL A 233 -1.71 -10.88 -26.78
N ALA A 234 -2.49 -11.29 -27.79
CA ALA A 234 -3.88 -10.90 -27.95
C ALA A 234 -4.58 -10.86 -26.59
N ASP A 235 -5.36 -9.80 -26.34
CA ASP A 235 -6.17 -9.64 -25.14
C ASP A 235 -6.90 -10.96 -24.85
N VAL A 236 -6.35 -11.77 -23.94
CA VAL A 236 -7.07 -12.91 -23.38
C VAL A 236 -7.74 -12.35 -22.14
N PRO A 237 -9.00 -11.90 -22.22
CA PRO A 237 -9.73 -11.48 -21.04
C PRO A 237 -9.80 -12.68 -20.11
N HIS A 238 -8.96 -12.66 -19.08
CA HIS A 238 -9.09 -13.61 -18.01
C HIS A 238 -10.34 -13.23 -17.24
N LYS A 239 -11.33 -14.12 -17.29
CA LYS A 239 -12.46 -14.13 -16.36
C LYS A 239 -11.93 -14.50 -14.96
N GLY A 240 -11.17 -13.62 -14.34
CA GLY A 240 -11.13 -13.60 -12.88
C GLY A 240 -12.51 -13.16 -12.42
N GLU A 241 -13.20 -13.97 -11.62
CA GLU A 241 -14.52 -13.59 -11.11
C GLU A 241 -14.39 -12.27 -10.36
N ASP A 242 -15.13 -11.24 -10.81
CA ASP A 242 -15.21 -9.95 -10.13
C ASP A 242 -15.64 -10.21 -8.68
N THR A 243 -14.71 -10.07 -7.75
CA THR A 243 -15.01 -10.35 -6.35
C THR A 243 -15.74 -9.14 -5.78
N ARG A 244 -17.05 -9.29 -5.56
CA ARG A 244 -17.87 -8.25 -4.93
C ARG A 244 -17.53 -8.09 -3.45
N LEU A 245 -17.49 -6.84 -3.00
CA LEU A 245 -17.26 -6.43 -1.60
C LEU A 245 -18.56 -6.24 -0.82
N TRP A 246 -19.68 -6.07 -1.52
CA TRP A 246 -21.02 -5.90 -0.95
C TRP A 246 -22.05 -6.80 -1.64
N ALA A 247 -23.08 -7.23 -0.90
CA ALA A 247 -24.15 -8.06 -1.45
C ALA A 247 -25.21 -7.25 -2.21
N GLY A 248 -25.50 -6.03 -1.76
CA GLY A 248 -26.54 -5.16 -2.30
C GLY A 248 -26.12 -4.29 -3.48
N GLU A 249 -27.01 -3.36 -3.86
CA GLU A 249 -26.71 -2.30 -4.84
C GLU A 249 -25.82 -1.19 -4.24
N SER A 250 -25.77 -1.09 -2.92
CA SER A 250 -25.05 -0.11 -2.13
C SER A 250 -24.41 -0.79 -0.90
N PRO A 251 -23.39 -0.18 -0.26
CA PRO A 251 -22.76 -0.78 0.91
C PRO A 251 -23.73 -0.83 2.07
N SER A 252 -23.64 -1.88 2.90
CA SER A 252 -24.24 -1.92 4.23
C SER A 252 -23.19 -1.88 5.35
N GLU A 253 -23.63 -1.60 6.57
CA GLU A 253 -22.84 -1.69 7.79
C GLU A 253 -22.26 -3.11 7.99
N LYS A 254 -23.00 -4.14 7.58
CA LYS A 254 -22.58 -5.54 7.65
C LYS A 254 -21.52 -5.87 6.62
N ASP A 255 -21.66 -5.36 5.39
CA ASP A 255 -20.64 -5.52 4.35
C ASP A 255 -19.34 -4.83 4.78
N PHE A 256 -19.44 -3.61 5.33
CA PHE A 256 -18.27 -2.87 5.80
C PHE A 256 -17.61 -3.56 6.99
N PHE A 257 -18.39 -4.01 7.97
CA PHE A 257 -17.88 -4.80 9.08
C PHE A 257 -17.18 -6.09 8.60
N ALA A 258 -17.79 -6.83 7.67
CA ALA A 258 -17.19 -8.04 7.10
C ALA A 258 -15.87 -7.73 6.38
N SER A 259 -15.79 -6.60 5.66
CA SER A 259 -14.56 -6.15 5.00
C SER A 259 -13.45 -5.75 5.99
N VAL A 260 -13.82 -5.17 7.13
CA VAL A 260 -12.88 -4.82 8.22
C VAL A 260 -12.44 -6.08 8.99
N GLU A 261 -13.35 -7.02 9.22
CA GLU A 261 -13.06 -8.28 9.91
C GLU A 261 -12.19 -9.19 9.05
N ASN A 262 -12.47 -9.30 7.75
CA ASN A 262 -11.62 -10.03 6.84
C ASN A 262 -11.47 -9.28 5.52
N ASN A 263 -10.31 -8.65 5.35
CA ASN A 263 -10.05 -7.90 4.15
C ASN A 263 -9.98 -8.84 2.95
N LYS A 264 -10.90 -8.68 2.01
CA LYS A 264 -11.00 -9.54 0.82
C LYS A 264 -9.77 -9.48 -0.08
N PHE A 265 -8.99 -8.38 -0.03
CA PHE A 265 -7.66 -8.34 -0.67
C PHE A 265 -6.69 -9.33 -0.04
N TYR A 266 -6.70 -9.45 1.29
CA TYR A 266 -5.90 -10.44 2.00
C TYR A 266 -6.39 -11.85 1.68
N GLU A 267 -7.70 -12.14 1.78
CA GLU A 267 -8.25 -13.46 1.48
C GLU A 267 -7.87 -13.96 0.09
N LEU A 268 -8.05 -13.11 -0.93
CA LEU A 268 -7.72 -13.45 -2.30
C LEU A 268 -6.23 -13.74 -2.46
N THR A 269 -5.35 -13.05 -1.72
CA THR A 269 -3.90 -13.16 -1.92
C THR A 269 -3.22 -14.13 -0.95
N ALA A 270 -3.92 -14.56 0.11
CA ALA A 270 -3.39 -15.44 1.15
C ALA A 270 -3.14 -16.85 0.59
N GLY A 271 -1.87 -17.29 0.65
CA GLY A 271 -1.49 -18.64 0.22
C GLY A 271 -1.25 -18.82 -1.27
N GLU A 272 -1.42 -17.77 -2.08
CA GLU A 272 -1.19 -17.83 -3.53
C GLU A 272 0.23 -17.42 -3.92
N PHE A 273 1.04 -16.87 -3.03
CA PHE A 273 2.37 -16.41 -3.39
C PHE A 273 3.39 -17.55 -3.43
N VAL A 274 3.89 -17.85 -4.64
CA VAL A 274 4.95 -18.83 -4.88
C VAL A 274 6.17 -18.16 -5.49
N PRO A 275 7.39 -18.64 -5.21
CA PRO A 275 8.57 -18.26 -5.98
C PRO A 275 8.39 -18.71 -7.43
N SER A 276 8.31 -17.76 -8.35
CA SER A 276 8.22 -17.99 -9.78
C SER A 276 9.49 -17.49 -10.46
N PRO A 277 10.14 -18.32 -11.29
CA PRO A 277 11.32 -17.88 -12.01
C PRO A 277 10.94 -16.84 -13.09
N LEU A 278 11.55 -15.66 -13.03
CA LEU A 278 11.38 -14.59 -14.01
C LEU A 278 12.66 -14.48 -14.85
N PRO A 279 12.61 -14.86 -16.15
CA PRO A 279 13.75 -14.71 -17.04
C PRO A 279 13.89 -13.25 -17.51
N PHE A 280 15.09 -12.71 -17.37
CA PHE A 280 15.50 -11.43 -17.93
C PHE A 280 16.53 -11.64 -19.03
N ARG A 281 16.24 -11.14 -20.23
CA ARG A 281 17.21 -11.09 -21.31
C ARG A 281 18.10 -9.87 -21.11
N VAL A 282 19.37 -10.10 -20.77
CA VAL A 282 20.37 -9.04 -20.53
C VAL A 282 21.10 -8.66 -21.82
N SER A 283 21.33 -9.64 -22.71
CA SER A 283 21.89 -9.41 -24.04
C SER A 283 21.34 -10.43 -25.05
N GLU A 284 21.82 -10.39 -26.29
CA GLU A 284 21.46 -11.40 -27.28
C GLU A 284 21.82 -12.82 -26.86
N ARG A 285 22.88 -12.97 -26.04
CA ARG A 285 23.48 -14.24 -25.63
C ARG A 285 23.39 -14.53 -24.13
N LEU A 286 22.88 -13.59 -23.33
CA LEU A 286 22.82 -13.72 -21.88
C LEU A 286 21.38 -13.57 -21.39
N MET A 287 20.89 -14.63 -20.75
CA MET A 287 19.63 -14.66 -20.02
C MET A 287 19.92 -14.95 -18.57
N VAL A 288 19.19 -14.30 -17.67
CA VAL A 288 19.32 -14.53 -16.24
C VAL A 288 17.98 -14.88 -15.67
N LEU A 289 17.95 -15.91 -14.85
CA LEU A 289 16.77 -16.34 -14.13
C LEU A 289 16.85 -15.79 -12.71
N THR A 290 15.92 -14.92 -12.34
CA THR A 290 15.69 -14.60 -10.91
C THR A 290 14.43 -15.31 -10.44
N SER A 291 14.19 -15.34 -9.13
CA SER A 291 12.88 -15.71 -8.59
C SER A 291 12.18 -14.46 -8.08
N ILE A 292 10.95 -14.23 -8.54
CA ILE A 292 10.04 -13.26 -7.94
C ILE A 292 8.98 -14.02 -7.15
N VAL A 293 8.54 -13.46 -6.03
CA VAL A 293 7.37 -13.99 -5.32
C VAL A 293 6.13 -13.38 -5.99
N GLY A 294 5.32 -14.22 -6.63
CA GLY A 294 4.12 -13.81 -7.37
C GLY A 294 2.96 -14.77 -7.12
N ARG A 295 1.75 -14.38 -7.51
CA ARG A 295 0.57 -15.26 -7.36
C ARG A 295 0.72 -16.53 -8.22
N SER A 296 0.24 -17.64 -7.69
CA SER A 296 0.28 -18.99 -8.27
C SER A 296 -0.59 -19.10 -9.51
N GLU A 297 -1.57 -18.22 -9.67
CA GLU A 297 -2.32 -18.13 -10.92
C GLU A 297 -1.45 -17.47 -11.99
N MET A 298 -1.04 -18.31 -12.95
CA MET A 298 -0.65 -17.97 -14.33
C MET A 298 0.73 -17.28 -14.52
N VAL A 299 1.64 -17.64 -15.44
CA VAL A 299 1.54 -18.18 -16.81
C VAL A 299 2.90 -18.86 -17.16
N LEU A 300 3.49 -19.71 -16.31
CA LEU A 300 4.88 -20.11 -16.61
C LEU A 300 4.97 -21.07 -17.81
N ASP A 301 4.09 -22.07 -17.90
CA ASP A 301 4.10 -23.02 -19.01
C ASP A 301 3.72 -22.38 -20.36
N GLU A 302 2.82 -21.39 -20.35
CA GLU A 302 2.42 -20.66 -21.57
C GLU A 302 3.41 -19.55 -21.95
N MET A 303 4.04 -18.86 -20.98
CA MET A 303 5.11 -17.89 -21.26
C MET A 303 6.39 -18.57 -21.74
N VAL A 304 6.76 -19.71 -21.15
CA VAL A 304 7.94 -20.48 -21.58
C VAL A 304 7.71 -21.02 -22.99
N ARG A 305 6.51 -21.52 -23.33
CA ARG A 305 6.17 -21.93 -24.69
C ARG A 305 6.22 -20.77 -25.70
N SER A 306 5.69 -19.59 -25.35
CA SER A 306 5.73 -18.45 -26.27
C SER A 306 7.13 -17.83 -26.42
N MET A 307 7.99 -17.91 -25.39
CA MET A 307 9.36 -17.40 -25.43
C MET A 307 10.35 -18.34 -26.11
N LEU A 308 10.13 -19.66 -26.05
CA LEU A 308 10.99 -20.65 -26.70
C LEU A 308 10.71 -20.83 -28.20
N GLY A 309 9.59 -20.28 -28.69
CA GLY A 309 9.11 -20.54 -30.05
C GLY A 309 8.56 -21.97 -30.14
N ASP A 310 7.33 -22.11 -30.61
CA ASP A 310 6.78 -23.41 -30.98
C ASP A 310 7.56 -23.95 -32.20
N ASP A 311 8.61 -24.73 -31.95
CA ASP A 311 9.13 -25.71 -32.90
C ASP A 311 8.40 -27.05 -32.64
N ARG A 312 7.18 -27.17 -33.18
CA ARG A 312 6.56 -28.44 -33.58
C ARG A 312 5.84 -28.28 -34.91
#